data_AF-A0A257N546-F1
#
_entry.id   AF-A0A257N546-F1
#
_cell.length_a   1.000
_cell.length_b   1.000
_cell.length_c   1.000
_cell.angle_alpha   90.00
_cell.angle_beta   90.00
_cell.angle_gamma   90.00
#
_symmetry.space_group_name_H-M   'P 1'
#
loop_
_entity.id
_entity.type
_entity.pdbx_description
1 polymer ?
#
loop_
_entity_poly.entity_id
_entity_poly.type
_entity_poly.pdbx_seq_one_letter_code
_entity_poly.pdbx_strand_id
1 'polypeptide(L)'
;MIETPEFIFVYGTLRKQIVSNMHHVFAGHCEYFSDGTMNGKLYEVCGYPCAIESGGVNDKVFGELYKMLDRKRVLAWLDDYEECSDRFPMPQEYSRKQLSIELFGGGSVVAWVYLYSHDVSKLQQIISGDYLDG
;
A
#
# COMPACT_ATOMS: atom_id res chain seq x y z
N MET A 1 -6.35 24.97 3.89
CA MET A 1 -6.90 23.99 2.93
C MET A 1 -6.24 22.67 3.28
N ILE A 2 -7.01 21.62 3.59
CA ILE A 2 -6.42 20.30 3.82
C ILE A 2 -6.12 19.75 2.43
N GLU A 3 -4.85 19.80 2.02
CA GLU A 3 -4.40 19.16 0.79
C GLU A 3 -4.66 17.66 0.91
N THR A 4 -5.74 17.22 0.28
CA THR A 4 -6.05 15.81 0.13
C THR A 4 -4.91 15.13 -0.63
N PRO A 5 -4.29 14.06 -0.09
CA PRO A 5 -3.12 13.45 -0.69
C PRO A 5 -3.43 12.95 -2.10
N GLU A 6 -2.59 13.36 -3.04
CA GLU A 6 -2.64 12.95 -4.46
C GLU A 6 -1.88 11.64 -4.70
N PHE A 7 -1.21 11.14 -3.67
CA PHE A 7 -0.34 9.96 -3.77
C PHE A 7 -0.99 8.72 -3.17
N ILE A 8 -0.67 7.57 -3.76
CA ILE A 8 -0.96 6.23 -3.28
C ILE A 8 0.37 5.50 -3.13
N PHE A 9 0.56 4.83 -2.00
CA PHE A 9 1.71 3.97 -1.73
C PHE A 9 1.28 2.51 -1.86
N VAL A 10 2.02 1.75 -2.66
CA VAL A 10 1.80 0.32 -2.90
C VAL A 10 3.05 -0.46 -2.53
N TYR A 11 2.89 -1.53 -1.74
CA TYR A 11 3.99 -2.33 -1.21
C TYR A 11 3.96 -3.79 -1.68
N GLY A 12 3.05 -4.13 -2.58
CA GLY A 12 2.75 -5.50 -2.97
C GLY A 12 2.51 -5.69 -4.47
N THR A 13 1.47 -6.45 -4.81
CA THR A 13 1.15 -6.94 -6.16
C THR A 13 0.94 -5.87 -7.24
N LEU A 14 0.75 -4.60 -6.83
CA LEU A 14 0.61 -3.45 -7.72
C LEU A 14 1.94 -2.79 -8.11
N ARG A 15 3.07 -3.23 -7.55
CA ARG A 15 4.41 -2.70 -7.89
C ARG A 15 4.81 -3.05 -9.32
N LYS A 16 5.58 -2.17 -9.96
CA LYS A 16 5.94 -2.26 -11.40
C LYS A 16 6.67 -3.54 -11.81
N GLN A 17 7.34 -4.20 -10.87
CA GLN A 17 8.06 -5.44 -11.12
C GLN A 17 7.14 -6.66 -11.19
N ILE A 18 5.92 -6.55 -10.64
CA ILE A 18 4.91 -7.60 -10.70
C ILE A 18 4.05 -7.29 -11.93
N VAL A 19 4.43 -7.88 -13.08
CA VAL A 19 3.73 -7.72 -14.36
C VAL A 19 2.39 -8.48 -14.31
N SER A 20 1.42 -7.89 -13.61
CA SER A 20 0.06 -8.38 -13.50
C SER A 20 -0.89 -7.53 -14.35
N ASN A 21 -2.01 -8.10 -14.78
CA ASN A 21 -3.08 -7.35 -15.45
C ASN A 21 -3.55 -6.15 -14.60
N MET A 22 -3.44 -6.25 -13.27
CA MET A 22 -3.84 -5.20 -12.34
C MET A 22 -2.84 -4.03 -12.33
N HIS A 23 -1.54 -4.32 -12.42
CA HIS A 23 -0.53 -3.27 -12.58
C HIS A 23 -0.77 -2.45 -13.86
N HIS A 24 -1.15 -3.08 -14.98
CA HIS A 24 -1.45 -2.35 -16.22
C HIS A 24 -2.65 -1.40 -16.10
N VAL A 25 -3.72 -1.82 -15.42
CA VAL A 25 -4.90 -0.96 -15.17
C VAL A 25 -4.52 0.19 -14.25
N PHE A 26 -3.76 -0.09 -13.20
CA PHE A 26 -3.27 0.90 -12.24
C PHE A 26 -2.35 1.94 -12.91
N ALA A 27 -1.36 1.50 -13.68
CA ALA A 27 -0.42 2.35 -14.40
C ALA A 27 -1.09 3.24 -15.47
N GLY A 28 -2.28 2.87 -15.96
CA GLY A 28 -3.07 3.72 -16.86
C GLY A 28 -3.73 4.93 -16.17
N HIS A 29 -3.82 4.92 -14.84
CA HIS A 29 -4.46 5.96 -14.03
C HIS A 29 -3.52 6.61 -13.00
N CYS A 30 -2.28 6.14 -12.93
CA CYS A 30 -1.28 6.54 -11.96
C CYS A 30 0.09 6.71 -12.62
N GLU A 31 0.82 7.73 -12.20
CA GLU A 31 2.20 7.97 -12.62
C GLU A 31 3.15 7.60 -11.49
N TYR A 32 4.16 6.78 -11.78
CA TYR A 32 5.21 6.48 -10.82
C TYR A 32 5.92 7.78 -10.41
N PHE A 33 6.06 8.00 -9.09
CA PHE A 33 6.70 9.19 -8.53
C PHE A 33 8.05 8.87 -7.91
N SER A 34 8.11 7.90 -6.99
CA SER A 34 9.34 7.55 -6.26
C SER A 34 9.21 6.21 -5.54
N ASP A 35 10.33 5.61 -5.17
CA ASP A 35 10.38 4.52 -4.20
C ASP A 35 10.41 5.10 -2.77
N GLY A 36 9.89 4.37 -1.80
CA GLY A 36 9.83 4.85 -0.42
C GLY A 36 9.51 3.78 0.60
N THR A 37 9.45 4.20 1.86
CA THR A 37 9.12 3.33 2.99
C THR A 37 8.05 3.93 3.88
N MET A 38 7.17 3.08 4.39
CA MET A 38 6.34 3.40 5.54
C MET A 38 6.88 2.72 6.80
N ASN A 39 6.58 3.29 7.98
CA ASN A 39 6.90 2.62 9.24
C ASN A 39 5.85 1.54 9.53
N GLY A 40 6.27 0.28 9.50
CA GLY A 40 5.34 -0.83 9.55
C GLY A 40 6.01 -2.18 9.40
N LYS A 41 5.21 -3.22 9.55
CA LYS A 41 5.63 -4.60 9.35
C LYS A 41 4.85 -5.22 8.20
N LEU A 42 5.56 -6.02 7.43
CA LEU A 42 5.02 -6.74 6.29
C LEU A 42 4.85 -8.21 6.65
N TYR A 43 3.72 -8.79 6.27
CA TYR A 43 3.38 -10.19 6.47
C TYR A 43 2.85 -10.78 5.17
N GLU A 44 2.86 -12.10 5.09
CA GLU A 44 2.20 -12.85 4.03
C GLU A 44 0.92 -13.50 4.57
N VAL A 45 -0.19 -13.26 3.86
CA VAL A 45 -1.48 -13.91 4.10
C VAL A 45 -1.93 -14.53 2.78
N CYS A 46 -2.19 -15.84 2.78
CA CYS A 46 -2.78 -16.55 1.64
C CYS A 46 -2.10 -16.28 0.26
N GLY A 47 -0.79 -15.98 0.24
CA GLY A 47 -0.01 -15.72 -0.97
C GLY A 47 0.02 -14.26 -1.45
N TYR A 48 -0.47 -13.30 -0.65
CA TYR A 48 -0.37 -11.88 -0.93
C TYR A 48 0.17 -11.10 0.28
N PRO A 49 0.80 -9.92 0.04
CA PRO A 49 1.38 -9.12 1.11
C PRO A 49 0.31 -8.34 1.87
N CYS A 50 0.45 -8.30 3.18
CA CYS A 50 -0.38 -7.49 4.05
C CYS A 50 0.51 -6.71 5.02
N ALA A 51 0.29 -5.40 5.12
CA ALA A 51 1.10 -4.54 5.97
C ALA A 51 0.28 -3.92 7.11
N ILE A 52 0.93 -3.75 8.25
CA ILE A 52 0.39 -3.07 9.44
C ILE A 52 1.31 -1.95 9.89
N GLU A 53 0.74 -0.93 10.54
CA GLU A 53 1.51 0.13 11.19
C GLU A 53 2.34 -0.45 12.34
N SER A 54 3.54 0.08 12.55
CA SER A 54 4.39 -0.21 13.70
C SER A 54 4.81 1.09 14.39
N GLY A 55 5.24 0.96 15.65
CA GLY A 55 5.96 2.03 16.37
C GLY A 55 7.47 1.81 16.39
N GLY A 56 7.95 0.71 15.79
CA GLY A 56 9.37 0.36 15.77
C GLY A 56 10.14 1.22 14.78
N VAL A 57 11.18 1.93 15.24
CA VAL A 57 11.99 2.81 14.40
C VAL A 57 12.66 2.07 13.23
N ASN A 58 12.92 0.76 13.39
CA ASN A 58 13.54 -0.08 12.38
C ASN A 58 12.53 -0.87 11.53
N ASP A 59 11.24 -0.82 11.86
CA ASP A 59 10.21 -1.54 11.11
C ASP A 59 9.86 -0.72 9.86
N LYS A 60 10.30 -1.19 8.70
CA LYS A 60 10.07 -0.52 7.42
C LYS A 60 9.38 -1.48 6.45
N VAL A 61 8.37 -0.98 5.76
CA VAL A 61 7.78 -1.65 4.59
C VAL A 61 8.17 -0.86 3.35
N PHE A 62 8.84 -1.55 2.43
CA PHE A 62 9.33 -1.00 1.17
C PHE A 62 8.24 -1.07 0.10
N GLY A 63 8.14 0.00 -0.67
CA GLY A 63 7.14 0.09 -1.72
C GLY A 63 7.40 1.24 -2.68
N GLU A 64 6.38 1.49 -3.48
CA GLU A 64 6.41 2.46 -4.57
C GLU A 64 5.30 3.48 -4.36
N LEU A 65 5.63 4.73 -4.64
CA LEU A 65 4.71 5.85 -4.59
C LEU A 65 4.28 6.25 -6.00
N TYR A 66 2.98 6.40 -6.17
CA TYR A 66 2.37 6.83 -7.42
C TYR A 66 1.50 8.06 -7.22
N LYS A 67 1.57 8.99 -8.16
CA LYS A 67 0.63 10.11 -8.25
C LYS A 67 -0.63 9.65 -8.99
N MET A 68 -1.79 9.85 -8.38
CA MET A 68 -3.07 9.52 -8.99
C MET A 68 -3.51 10.61 -9.97
N LEU A 69 -3.75 10.25 -11.23
CA LEU A 69 -4.24 11.18 -12.26
C LEU A 69 -5.73 11.51 -12.08
N ASP A 70 -6.52 10.52 -11.66
CA ASP A 70 -7.91 10.68 -11.22
C ASP A 70 -8.10 9.98 -9.87
N ARG A 71 -7.89 10.74 -8.79
CA ARG A 71 -7.98 10.23 -7.42
C ARG A 71 -9.28 9.49 -7.16
N LYS A 72 -10.44 10.03 -7.56
CA LYS A 72 -11.74 9.41 -7.21
C LYS A 72 -11.86 8.05 -7.89
N ARG A 73 -11.46 7.95 -9.15
CA ARG A 73 -11.52 6.71 -9.91
C ARG A 73 -10.50 5.68 -9.43
N VAL A 74 -9.26 6.09 -9.16
CA VAL A 74 -8.21 5.19 -8.65
C VAL A 74 -8.60 4.64 -7.29
N LEU A 75 -9.04 5.50 -6.37
CA LEU A 75 -9.44 5.09 -5.03
C LEU A 75 -10.65 4.16 -5.06
N ALA A 76 -11.69 4.45 -5.85
CA ALA A 76 -12.84 3.56 -5.97
C ALA A 76 -12.48 2.20 -6.57
N TRP A 77 -11.57 2.18 -7.57
CA TRP A 77 -11.10 0.93 -8.16
C TRP A 77 -10.28 0.10 -7.17
N LEU A 78 -9.39 0.73 -6.40
CA LEU A 78 -8.62 0.06 -5.35
C LEU A 78 -9.51 -0.41 -4.20
N ASP A 79 -10.52 0.36 -3.80
CA ASP A 79 -11.47 -0.05 -2.76
C ASP A 79 -12.23 -1.32 -3.17
N ASP A 80 -12.58 -1.46 -4.45
CA ASP A 80 -13.20 -2.68 -4.98
C ASP A 80 -12.18 -3.83 -5.16
N TYR A 81 -10.93 -3.52 -5.49
CA TYR A 81 -9.86 -4.51 -5.70
C TYR A 81 -9.37 -5.14 -4.39
N GLU A 82 -9.15 -4.34 -3.36
CA GLU A 82 -8.67 -4.76 -2.02
C GLU A 82 -9.82 -5.23 -1.11
N GLU A 83 -10.99 -5.51 -1.69
CA GLU A 83 -12.21 -5.92 -0.99
C GLU A 83 -12.58 -4.98 0.19
N CYS A 84 -12.25 -3.69 0.06
CA CYS A 84 -12.36 -2.65 1.07
C CYS A 84 -13.66 -1.82 0.92
N SER A 85 -14.57 -2.19 0.02
CA SER A 85 -15.86 -1.50 -0.17
C SER A 85 -16.97 -2.05 0.72
N ASP A 86 -18.08 -1.31 0.87
CA ASP A 86 -19.27 -1.70 1.67
C ASP A 86 -19.94 -3.01 1.20
N ARG A 87 -19.43 -3.61 0.14
CA ARG A 87 -19.90 -4.87 -0.46
C ARG A 87 -19.35 -6.10 0.27
N PHE A 88 -18.33 -5.95 1.11
CA PHE A 88 -17.64 -7.04 1.79
C PHE A 88 -18.01 -7.11 3.27
N PRO A 89 -18.04 -8.32 3.87
CA PRO A 89 -18.43 -8.50 5.26
C PRO A 89 -17.49 -7.77 6.21
N MET A 90 -18.05 -7.10 7.23
CA MET A 90 -17.26 -6.48 8.28
C MET A 90 -16.71 -7.52 9.27
N PRO A 91 -15.49 -7.33 9.81
CA PRO A 91 -14.56 -6.25 9.49
C PRO A 91 -13.92 -6.45 8.11
N GLN A 92 -13.77 -5.35 7.36
CA GLN A 92 -13.10 -5.36 6.06
C GLN A 92 -11.64 -5.79 6.23
N GLU A 93 -11.15 -6.55 5.25
CA GLU A 93 -9.81 -7.14 5.33
C GLU A 93 -8.71 -6.08 5.34
N TYR A 94 -8.89 -5.07 4.51
CA TYR A 94 -8.03 -3.89 4.46
C TYR A 94 -8.78 -2.64 4.89
N SER A 95 -8.04 -1.65 5.36
CA SER A 95 -8.54 -0.31 5.63
C SER A 95 -7.61 0.73 4.99
N ARG A 96 -8.20 1.70 4.31
CA ARG A 96 -7.45 2.79 3.69
C ARG A 96 -7.13 3.88 4.72
N LYS A 97 -5.85 4.21 4.90
CA LYS A 97 -5.37 5.29 5.76
C LYS A 97 -4.42 6.23 5.04
N GLN A 98 -4.25 7.44 5.58
CA GLN A 98 -3.23 8.39 5.12
C GLN A 98 -2.02 8.27 6.03
N LEU A 99 -0.87 7.88 5.47
CA LEU A 99 0.39 7.75 6.20
C LEU A 99 1.47 8.63 5.58
N SER A 100 2.44 9.02 6.41
CA SER A 100 3.66 9.65 5.95
C SER A 100 4.61 8.59 5.38
N ILE A 101 5.02 8.76 4.13
CA ILE A 101 5.95 7.89 3.42
C ILE A 101 7.29 8.60 3.34
N GLU A 102 8.34 7.95 3.83
CA GLU A 102 9.72 8.40 3.67
C GLU A 102 10.18 8.12 2.25
N LEU A 103 10.58 9.15 1.52
CA LEU A 103 11.07 9.01 0.15
C LEU A 103 12.55 8.63 0.15
N PHE A 104 12.96 7.77 -0.78
CA PHE A 104 14.38 7.40 -0.92
C PHE A 104 15.28 8.58 -1.34
N GLY A 105 14.71 9.58 -2.02
CA GLY A 105 15.38 10.84 -2.35
C GLY A 105 15.49 11.83 -1.16
N GLY A 106 15.00 11.45 0.01
CA GLY A 106 14.87 12.32 1.18
C GLY A 106 13.54 13.07 1.23
N GLY A 107 13.15 13.44 2.44
CA GLY A 107 11.85 14.05 2.72
C GLY A 107 10.74 13.02 2.92
N SER A 108 9.53 13.51 3.13
CA SER A 108 8.35 12.66 3.30
C SER A 108 7.12 13.29 2.64
N VAL A 109 6.18 12.44 2.24
CA VAL A 109 4.91 12.84 1.65
C VAL A 109 3.77 12.03 2.25
N VAL A 110 2.59 12.65 2.35
CA VAL A 110 1.40 11.93 2.78
C VAL A 110 0.80 11.20 1.60
N ALA A 111 0.53 9.91 1.78
CA ALA A 111 -0.05 9.06 0.77
C ALA A 111 -1.17 8.19 1.35
N TRP A 112 -2.09 7.79 0.49
CA TRP A 112 -3.02 6.72 0.81
C TRP A 112 -2.28 5.38 0.86
N VAL A 113 -2.65 4.55 1.83
CA VAL A 113 -2.11 3.21 2.04
C VAL A 113 -3.27 2.29 2.43
N TYR A 114 -3.29 1.07 1.88
CA TYR A 114 -4.20 0.01 2.33
C TYR A 114 -3.47 -0.82 3.39
N LEU A 115 -4.02 -0.88 4.59
CA LEU A 115 -3.45 -1.60 5.73
C LEU A 115 -4.35 -2.75 6.11
N TYR A 116 -3.73 -3.86 6.48
CA TYR A 116 -4.45 -5.05 6.91
C TYR A 116 -5.08 -4.85 8.29
N SER A 117 -6.34 -5.23 8.44
CA SER A 117 -7.14 -4.96 9.63
C SER A 117 -7.33 -6.17 10.55
N HIS A 118 -6.98 -7.38 10.08
CA HIS A 118 -7.10 -8.60 10.90
C HIS A 118 -5.85 -8.90 11.72
N ASP A 119 -6.00 -9.83 12.65
CA ASP A 119 -4.90 -10.30 13.49
C ASP A 119 -3.80 -10.96 12.65
N VAL A 120 -2.59 -10.42 12.79
CA VAL A 120 -1.38 -10.92 12.11
C VAL A 120 -0.58 -11.90 12.97
N SER A 121 -1.02 -12.22 14.19
CA SER A 121 -0.24 -13.03 15.16
C SER A 121 0.16 -14.42 14.65
N LYS A 122 -0.60 -14.96 13.70
CA LYS A 122 -0.38 -16.28 13.08
C LYS A 122 0.23 -16.21 11.68
N LEU A 123 0.47 -15.00 11.16
CA LEU A 123 0.99 -14.81 9.81
C LEU A 123 2.51 -14.86 9.80
N GLN A 124 3.07 -15.25 8.67
CA GLN A 124 4.51 -15.22 8.47
C GLN A 124 4.95 -13.79 8.20
N GLN A 125 5.82 -13.25 9.04
CA GLN A 125 6.40 -11.94 8.82
C GLN A 125 7.46 -12.00 7.72
N ILE A 126 7.39 -11.07 6.77
CA ILE A 126 8.44 -10.81 5.79
C ILE A 126 9.43 -9.84 6.44
N ILE A 127 10.50 -10.39 7.02
CA ILE A 127 11.48 -9.63 7.84
C ILE A 127 12.21 -8.56 7.02
N SER A 128 12.43 -8.80 5.72
CA SER A 128 13.04 -7.81 4.81
C SER A 128 12.19 -6.55 4.68
N GLY A 129 10.87 -6.64 4.92
CA GLY A 129 9.92 -5.55 4.68
C GLY A 129 9.69 -5.26 3.19
N ASP A 130 10.33 -5.99 2.29
CA ASP A 130 10.19 -5.87 0.84
C ASP A 130 9.59 -7.18 0.29
N TYR A 131 8.38 -7.09 -0.25
CA TYR A 131 7.70 -8.24 -0.86
C TYR A 131 8.42 -8.82 -2.08
N LEU A 132 9.24 -8.03 -2.78
CA LEU A 132 10.00 -8.47 -3.96
C LEU A 132 11.33 -9.13 -3.60
N ASP A 133 11.77 -9.00 -2.35
CA ASP A 133 12.99 -9.64 -1.82
C ASP A 133 12.69 -10.96 -1.09
N GLY A 134 11.45 -11.45 -1.21
CA GLY A 134 10.93 -12.69 -0.60
C GLY A 134 11.08 -13.92 -1.47
#